data_AF-A0A1S3DWU0-F1
#
_entry.id   AF-A0A1S3DWU0-F1
#
_cell.length_a   1.000
_cell.length_b   1.000
_cell.length_c   1.000
_cell.angle_alpha   90.00
_cell.angle_beta   90.00
_cell.angle_gamma   90.00
#
_symmetry.space_group_name_H-M   'P 1'
#
loop_
_entity.id
_entity.type
_entity.pdbx_description
1 polymer ?
#
loop_
_entity_poly.entity_id
_entity_poly.type
_entity_poly.pdbx_seq_one_letter_code
_entity_poly.pdbx_strand_id
1 'polypeptide(L)'
;MANNNRNIAAGGVFHYSSTQESTNIDGFHLDHNTGSPNIDEDSSVDSKEYLEIAMANALLAWAKESKAKTDAILMERFKSRSINADYSLTKCVNVLNEIEDITDHVYMKALEKFKDPDWREMFLSMSSDRRKGWLVRL
;
A
#
# COMPACT_ATOMS: atom_id res chain seq x y z
N MET A 1 46.21 -17.62 -36.22
CA MET A 1 45.98 -16.16 -36.08
C MET A 1 44.49 -15.90 -36.18
N ALA A 2 43.83 -15.61 -35.06
CA ALA A 2 42.54 -14.92 -35.02
C ALA A 2 42.47 -14.20 -33.67
N ASN A 3 42.07 -12.94 -33.75
CA ASN A 3 42.49 -11.86 -32.89
C ASN A 3 41.56 -11.69 -31.68
N ASN A 4 42.15 -11.30 -30.56
CA ASN A 4 41.47 -10.87 -29.35
C ASN A 4 40.65 -9.60 -29.60
N ASN A 5 39.47 -9.50 -29.00
CA ASN A 5 38.92 -8.19 -28.62
C ASN A 5 38.23 -8.31 -27.26
N ARG A 6 38.99 -7.95 -26.22
CA ARG A 6 38.49 -7.64 -24.88
C ARG A 6 38.26 -6.14 -24.85
N ASN A 7 37.02 -5.70 -24.71
CA ASN A 7 36.72 -4.31 -24.36
C ASN A 7 36.19 -4.27 -22.92
N ILE A 8 37.02 -3.71 -22.05
CA ILE A 8 36.73 -3.27 -20.68
C ILE A 8 36.53 -1.76 -20.73
N ALA A 9 35.67 -1.27 -19.83
CA ALA A 9 35.45 0.12 -19.38
C ALA A 9 34.34 0.92 -20.07
N ALA A 10 33.32 1.28 -19.27
CA ALA A 10 33.08 2.67 -18.88
C ALA A 10 31.97 2.72 -17.81
N GLY A 11 32.20 3.49 -16.75
CA GLY A 11 31.30 3.65 -15.62
C GLY A 11 29.94 4.23 -16.01
N GLY A 12 28.87 3.62 -15.48
CA GLY A 12 27.53 4.16 -15.54
C GLY A 12 27.41 5.37 -14.62
N VAL A 13 27.39 6.56 -15.20
CA VAL A 13 26.95 7.78 -14.54
C VAL A 13 25.47 7.63 -14.22
N PHE A 14 25.13 7.52 -12.94
CA PHE A 14 23.74 7.58 -12.50
C PHE A 14 23.27 9.04 -12.64
N HIS A 15 22.53 9.32 -13.70
CA HIS A 15 21.74 10.54 -13.80
C HIS A 15 20.63 10.47 -12.75
N TYR A 16 20.75 11.24 -11.67
CA TYR A 16 19.61 11.55 -10.83
C TYR A 16 18.75 12.55 -11.62
N SER A 17 17.66 12.07 -12.20
CA SER A 17 16.62 12.98 -12.69
C SER A 17 15.93 13.58 -11.48
N SER A 18 16.24 14.84 -11.19
CA SER A 18 15.52 15.64 -10.19
C SER A 18 14.14 15.98 -10.75
N THR A 19 13.13 15.21 -10.36
CA THR A 19 11.74 15.58 -10.61
C THR A 19 11.38 16.65 -9.58
N GLN A 20 11.43 17.90 -10.01
CA GLN A 20 10.83 19.03 -9.31
C GLN A 20 9.30 18.90 -9.40
N GLU A 21 8.74 18.09 -8.51
CA GLU A 21 7.29 18.03 -8.28
C GLU A 21 6.88 19.34 -7.60
N SER A 22 6.31 20.22 -8.41
CA SER A 22 5.77 21.50 -7.96
C SER A 22 4.54 21.22 -7.10
N THR A 23 4.70 21.22 -5.79
CA THR A 23 3.57 21.29 -4.88
C THR A 23 3.13 22.75 -4.81
N ASN A 24 2.02 23.05 -5.49
CA ASN A 24 1.25 24.25 -5.23
C ASN A 24 0.87 24.23 -3.74
N ILE A 25 1.57 25.05 -2.96
CA ILE A 25 1.17 25.36 -1.59
C ILE A 25 -0.04 26.28 -1.67
N ASP A 26 -1.24 25.68 -1.62
CA ASP A 26 -2.45 26.43 -1.33
C ASP A 26 -2.21 27.21 -0.03
N GLY A 27 -2.27 28.53 -0.14
CA GLY A 27 -1.94 29.46 0.93
C GLY A 27 -2.76 29.18 2.18
N PHE A 28 -2.08 28.77 3.25
CA PHE A 28 -2.67 28.68 4.57
C PHE A 28 -2.91 30.10 5.08
N HIS A 29 -4.15 30.58 4.94
CA HIS A 29 -4.60 31.83 5.52
C HIS A 29 -4.60 31.68 7.05
N LEU A 30 -3.63 32.30 7.71
CA LEU A 30 -3.60 32.41 9.17
C LEU A 30 -4.44 33.63 9.56
N ASP A 31 -5.67 33.39 10.02
CA ASP A 31 -6.52 34.40 10.64
C ASP A 31 -5.86 34.87 11.95
N HIS A 32 -5.16 36.01 11.91
CA HIS A 32 -4.73 36.72 13.10
C HIS A 32 -5.92 37.48 13.70
N ASN A 33 -6.62 36.86 14.65
CA ASN A 33 -7.55 37.58 15.51
C ASN A 33 -6.75 38.49 16.46
N THR A 34 -6.73 39.78 16.15
CA THR A 34 -6.13 40.86 16.94
C THR A 34 -7.06 41.28 18.07
N GLY A 35 -6.99 40.56 19.19
CA GLY A 35 -7.48 41.06 20.47
C GLY A 35 -6.29 41.55 21.29
N SER A 36 -6.07 42.86 21.35
CA SER A 36 -5.05 43.46 22.21
C SER A 36 -5.43 43.34 23.69
N PRO A 37 -4.51 42.92 24.57
CA PRO A 37 -4.43 43.45 25.92
C PRO A 37 -3.12 44.23 26.06
N ASN A 38 -3.22 45.50 26.44
CA ASN A 38 -2.10 46.30 26.91
C ASN A 38 -1.46 45.63 28.13
N ILE A 39 -0.19 45.24 28.03
CA ILE A 39 0.71 45.08 29.19
C ILE A 39 2.10 45.54 28.74
N ASP A 40 2.58 46.58 29.41
CA ASP A 40 3.93 47.12 29.30
C ASP A 40 4.98 46.13 29.85
N GLU A 41 6.19 46.22 29.27
CA GLU A 41 7.48 45.71 29.76
C GLU A 41 7.80 44.19 29.71
N ASP A 42 8.88 43.91 28.94
CA ASP A 42 9.89 42.85 29.05
C ASP A 42 9.55 41.42 28.55
N SER A 43 9.59 41.19 27.23
CA SER A 43 9.22 39.89 26.61
C SER A 43 10.27 39.27 25.66
N SER A 44 11.57 39.48 25.88
CA SER A 44 12.60 38.90 24.98
C SER A 44 12.84 37.39 25.18
N VAL A 45 12.23 36.77 26.20
CA VAL A 45 12.51 35.37 26.60
C VAL A 45 11.46 34.37 26.08
N ASP A 46 10.27 34.85 25.70
CA ASP A 46 9.08 34.04 25.41
C ASP A 46 9.02 33.50 23.96
N SER A 47 9.57 34.24 23.00
CA SER A 47 9.52 33.86 21.58
C SER A 47 10.38 32.64 21.23
N LYS A 48 11.46 32.40 21.99
CA LYS A 48 12.34 31.25 21.79
C LYS A 48 11.66 29.96 22.25
N GLU A 49 11.03 30.00 23.42
CA GLU A 49 10.28 28.86 23.98
C GLU A 49 9.08 28.51 23.08
N TYR A 50 8.36 29.51 22.56
CA TYR A 50 7.27 29.30 21.60
C TYR A 50 7.75 28.63 20.30
N LEU A 51 8.90 29.03 19.77
CA LEU A 51 9.48 28.43 18.56
C LEU A 51 9.90 26.97 18.81
N GLU A 52 10.50 26.68 19.97
CA GLU A 52 10.87 25.31 20.37
C GLU A 52 9.64 24.42 20.53
N ILE A 53 8.57 24.92 21.16
CA ILE A 53 7.28 24.22 21.29
C ILE A 53 6.66 23.94 19.91
N ALA A 54 6.68 24.91 19.01
CA ALA A 54 6.15 24.75 17.66
C ALA A 54 6.91 23.68 16.86
N MET A 55 8.24 23.67 16.94
CA MET A 55 9.08 22.65 16.29
C MET A 55 8.86 21.26 16.89
N ALA A 56 8.79 21.15 18.23
CA ALA A 56 8.53 19.88 18.91
C ALA A 56 7.17 19.30 18.52
N ASN A 57 6.14 20.13 18.42
CA ASN A 57 4.81 19.72 17.98
C ASN A 57 4.79 19.28 16.51
N ALA A 58 5.49 20.00 15.63
CA ALA A 58 5.61 19.62 14.22
C ALA A 58 6.31 18.26 14.05
N LEU A 59 7.40 18.02 14.79
CA LEU A 59 8.10 16.73 14.80
C LEU A 59 7.21 15.60 15.34
N LEU A 60 6.48 15.86 16.42
CA LEU A 60 5.54 14.89 16.99
C LEU A 60 4.41 14.55 16.02
N ALA A 61 3.85 15.55 15.33
CA ALA A 61 2.81 15.36 14.33
C ALA A 61 3.34 14.54 13.14
N TRP A 62 4.52 14.88 12.63
CA TRP A 62 5.16 14.14 11.55
C TRP A 62 5.49 12.70 11.95
N ALA A 63 5.99 12.45 13.16
CA ALA A 63 6.27 11.10 13.64
C ALA A 63 5.00 10.25 13.76
N LYS A 64 3.90 10.85 14.26
CA LYS A 64 2.59 10.19 14.34
C LYS A 64 2.04 9.87 12.96
N GLU A 65 2.10 10.82 12.03
CA GLU A 65 1.62 10.63 10.67
C GLU A 65 2.48 9.61 9.90
N SER A 66 3.80 9.66 10.05
CA SER A 66 4.75 8.70 9.47
C SER A 66 4.46 7.29 9.98
N LYS A 67 4.25 7.11 11.30
CA LYS A 67 3.87 5.82 11.87
C LYS A 67 2.55 5.32 11.29
N ALA A 68 1.51 6.16 11.24
CA ALA A 68 0.20 5.78 10.70
C ALA A 68 0.28 5.35 9.23
N LYS A 69 1.08 6.04 8.41
CA LYS A 69 1.33 5.67 7.01
C LYS A 69 2.04 4.31 6.90
N THR A 70 3.06 4.08 7.71
CA THR A 70 3.80 2.80 7.70
C THR A 70 2.92 1.64 8.17
N ASP A 71 2.13 1.84 9.23
CA ASP A 71 1.23 0.81 9.78
C ASP A 71 0.12 0.46 8.78
N ALA A 72 -0.42 1.44 8.05
CA ALA A 72 -1.41 1.21 6.99
C ALA A 72 -0.82 0.35 5.85
N ILE A 73 0.39 0.65 5.39
CA ILE A 73 1.09 -0.12 4.34
C ILE A 73 1.35 -1.56 4.81
N LEU A 74 1.80 -1.73 6.05
CA LEU A 74 2.03 -3.05 6.62
C LEU A 74 0.72 -3.84 6.72
N MET A 75 -0.34 -3.23 7.23
CA MET A 75 -1.65 -3.87 7.36
C MET A 75 -2.21 -4.31 6.01
N GLU A 76 -2.14 -3.48 4.97
CA GLU A 76 -2.54 -3.84 3.60
C GLU A 76 -1.70 -5.01 3.05
N ARG A 77 -0.38 -4.99 3.28
CA ARG A 77 0.52 -6.07 2.85
C ARG A 77 0.26 -7.38 3.59
N PHE A 78 -0.01 -7.32 4.89
CA PHE A 78 -0.32 -8.50 5.70
C PHE A 78 -1.71 -9.05 5.36
N LYS A 79 -2.71 -8.20 5.20
CA LYS A 79 -4.06 -8.58 4.80
C LYS A 79 -4.06 -9.26 3.44
N SER A 80 -3.44 -8.65 2.43
CA SER A 80 -3.29 -9.27 1.11
C SER A 80 -2.53 -10.61 1.18
N ARG A 81 -1.48 -10.73 2.00
CA ARG A 81 -0.78 -12.00 2.19
C ARG A 81 -1.62 -13.06 2.91
N SER A 82 -2.42 -12.67 3.91
CA SER A 82 -3.31 -13.56 4.66
C SER A 82 -4.46 -14.06 3.80
N ILE A 83 -5.14 -13.17 3.07
CA ILE A 83 -6.20 -13.52 2.11
C ILE A 83 -5.66 -14.53 1.07
N ASN A 84 -4.44 -14.31 0.60
CA ASN A 84 -3.78 -15.25 -0.32
C ASN A 84 -3.44 -16.61 0.31
N ALA A 85 -3.24 -16.68 1.63
CA ALA A 85 -2.98 -17.93 2.34
C ALA A 85 -4.29 -18.72 2.58
N ASP A 86 -5.33 -18.04 3.06
CA ASP A 86 -6.62 -18.66 3.37
C ASP A 86 -7.37 -19.12 2.12
N TYR A 87 -7.18 -18.37 1.01
CA TYR A 87 -7.77 -18.62 -0.30
C TYR A 87 -6.71 -18.89 -1.38
N SER A 88 -5.74 -19.74 -1.05
CA SER A 88 -4.70 -20.14 -2.00
C SER A 88 -5.27 -20.93 -3.18
N LEU A 89 -4.60 -20.82 -4.34
CA LEU A 89 -4.94 -21.58 -5.54
C LEU A 89 -4.96 -23.09 -5.26
N THR A 90 -3.94 -23.61 -4.56
CA THR A 90 -3.84 -25.03 -4.20
C THR A 90 -5.07 -25.50 -3.43
N LYS A 91 -5.55 -24.71 -2.46
CA LYS A 91 -6.75 -25.04 -1.69
C LYS A 91 -8.01 -25.03 -2.56
N CYS A 92 -8.13 -24.09 -3.49
CA CYS A 92 -9.23 -24.06 -4.46
C CYS A 92 -9.23 -25.31 -5.35
N VAL A 93 -8.06 -25.72 -5.86
CA VAL A 93 -7.94 -26.92 -6.71
C VAL A 93 -8.27 -28.19 -5.92
N ASN A 94 -7.80 -28.31 -4.68
CA ASN A 94 -8.13 -29.46 -3.82
C ASN A 94 -9.64 -29.58 -3.61
N VAL A 95 -10.30 -28.48 -3.23
CA VAL A 95 -11.76 -28.45 -3.06
C VAL A 95 -12.50 -28.70 -4.37
N LEU A 96 -11.97 -28.24 -5.51
CA LEU A 96 -12.55 -28.51 -6.83
C LEU A 96 -12.51 -30.00 -7.17
N ASN A 97 -11.41 -30.69 -6.84
CA ASN A 97 -11.25 -32.12 -7.06
C ASN A 97 -12.19 -32.98 -6.20
N GLU A 98 -12.65 -32.46 -5.06
CA GLU A 98 -13.62 -33.13 -4.18
C GLU A 98 -15.06 -33.05 -4.70
N ILE A 99 -15.34 -32.21 -5.71
CA ILE A 99 -16.69 -32.06 -6.25
C ILE A 99 -16.91 -33.11 -7.34
N GLU A 100 -17.84 -34.03 -7.08
CA GLU A 100 -18.25 -35.06 -8.03
C GLU A 100 -19.21 -34.52 -9.13
N ASP A 101 -19.24 -35.20 -10.27
CA ASP A 101 -20.01 -34.90 -11.50
C ASP A 101 -19.83 -33.48 -12.06
N ILE A 102 -18.60 -32.97 -12.06
CA ILE A 102 -18.23 -31.81 -12.87
C ILE A 102 -17.57 -32.28 -14.17
N THR A 103 -17.98 -31.70 -15.30
CA THR A 103 -17.35 -31.98 -16.59
C THR A 103 -15.97 -31.32 -16.67
N ASP A 104 -15.04 -31.90 -17.42
CA ASP A 104 -13.71 -31.32 -17.66
C ASP A 104 -13.77 -29.87 -18.16
N HIS A 105 -14.75 -29.53 -18.99
CA HIS A 105 -14.94 -28.17 -19.49
C HIS A 105 -15.21 -27.17 -18.35
N VAL A 106 -16.09 -27.52 -17.41
CA VAL A 106 -16.38 -26.70 -16.22
C VAL A 106 -15.16 -26.63 -15.30
N TYR A 107 -14.45 -27.75 -15.14
CA TYR A 107 -13.21 -27.81 -14.36
C TYR A 107 -12.15 -26.81 -14.90
N MET A 108 -11.89 -26.84 -16.20
CA MET A 108 -10.91 -25.95 -16.82
C MET A 108 -11.32 -24.47 -16.73
N LYS A 109 -12.61 -24.16 -16.93
CA LYS A 109 -13.14 -22.80 -16.69
C LYS A 109 -12.92 -22.34 -15.25
N ALA A 110 -13.13 -23.21 -14.26
CA ALA A 110 -12.89 -22.88 -12.87
C ALA A 110 -11.41 -22.56 -12.60
N LEU A 111 -10.48 -23.32 -13.19
CA LEU A 111 -9.04 -23.05 -13.09
C LEU A 111 -8.66 -21.69 -13.69
N GLU A 112 -9.30 -21.27 -14.79
CA GLU A 112 -9.10 -19.94 -15.35
C GLU A 112 -9.56 -18.84 -14.39
N LYS A 113 -10.69 -19.02 -13.71
CA LYS A 113 -11.21 -18.07 -12.71
C LYS A 113 -10.34 -18.01 -11.46
N PHE A 114 -9.82 -19.13 -10.98
CA PHE A 114 -9.00 -19.16 -9.76
C PHE A 114 -7.66 -18.43 -9.87
N LYS A 115 -7.27 -17.92 -11.04
CA LYS A 115 -6.14 -16.98 -11.16
C LYS A 115 -6.41 -15.69 -10.39
N ASP A 116 -7.68 -15.29 -10.30
CA ASP A 116 -8.14 -14.11 -9.57
C ASP A 116 -8.42 -14.46 -8.09
N PRO A 117 -7.80 -13.74 -7.12
CA PRO A 117 -8.02 -13.96 -5.69
C PRO A 117 -9.48 -13.81 -5.24
N ASP A 118 -10.26 -12.90 -5.85
CA ASP A 118 -11.63 -12.63 -5.43
C ASP A 118 -12.53 -13.83 -5.77
N TRP A 119 -12.27 -14.47 -6.91
CA TRP A 119 -12.94 -15.70 -7.31
C TRP A 119 -12.59 -16.87 -6.39
N ARG A 120 -11.34 -16.95 -5.92
CA ARG A 120 -10.90 -17.96 -4.94
C ARG A 120 -11.61 -17.78 -3.60
N GLU A 121 -11.70 -16.53 -3.12
CA GLU A 121 -12.41 -16.20 -1.88
C GLU A 121 -13.89 -16.57 -1.99
N MET A 122 -14.58 -16.15 -3.05
CA MET A 122 -15.98 -16.52 -3.28
C MET A 122 -16.20 -18.02 -3.29
N PHE A 123 -15.36 -18.77 -4.02
CA PHE A 123 -15.49 -20.22 -4.14
C PHE A 123 -15.32 -20.94 -2.79
N LEU A 124 -14.29 -20.59 -2.04
CA LEU A 124 -13.99 -21.22 -0.76
C LEU A 124 -14.97 -20.79 0.35
N SER A 125 -15.53 -19.58 0.27
CA SER A 125 -16.54 -19.07 1.22
C SER A 125 -17.91 -19.72 1.09
N MET A 126 -18.23 -20.32 -0.07
CA MET A 126 -19.48 -21.06 -0.25
C MET A 126 -19.45 -22.41 0.45
N SER A 127 -20.63 -22.90 0.89
CA SER A 127 -20.80 -24.28 1.33
C SER A 127 -20.61 -25.26 0.15
N SER A 128 -20.24 -26.52 0.46
CA SER A 128 -20.07 -27.59 -0.53
C SER A 128 -21.21 -27.67 -1.54
N ASP A 129 -22.46 -27.62 -1.06
CA ASP A 129 -23.65 -27.80 -1.89
C ASP A 129 -23.84 -26.65 -2.90
N ARG A 130 -23.43 -25.44 -2.52
CA ARG A 130 -23.56 -24.25 -3.38
C ARG A 130 -22.46 -24.16 -4.43
N ARG A 131 -21.27 -24.72 -4.15
CA ARG A 131 -20.11 -24.66 -5.07
C ARG A 131 -20.43 -25.30 -6.42
N LYS A 132 -21.03 -26.49 -6.46
CA LYS A 132 -21.39 -27.17 -7.72
C LYS A 132 -22.36 -26.33 -8.56
N GLY A 133 -23.41 -25.80 -7.93
CA GLY A 133 -24.39 -24.93 -8.60
C GLY A 133 -23.80 -23.61 -9.13
N TRP A 134 -22.74 -23.12 -8.48
CA TRP A 134 -22.00 -21.97 -8.95
C TRP A 134 -21.08 -22.31 -10.13
N LEU A 135 -20.37 -23.44 -10.05
CA LEU A 135 -19.45 -23.91 -11.10
C LEU A 135 -20.16 -24.15 -12.44
N VAL A 136 -21.36 -24.72 -12.44
CA VAL A 136 -22.12 -24.99 -13.69
C VAL A 136 -22.60 -23.71 -14.39
N ARG A 137 -22.50 -22.54 -13.76
CA ARG A 137 -22.86 -21.24 -14.34
C ARG A 137 -21.66 -20.48 -14.91
N LEU A 138 -20.44 -21.01 -14.77
CA LEU A 138 -19.22 -20.45 -15.35
C LEU A 138 -19.17 -20.64 -16.87
#